data_AF-A0A812SAY1-F1
#
_entry.id   AF-A0A812SAY1-F1
#
_cell.length_a   1.000
_cell.length_b   1.000
_cell.length_c   1.000
_cell.angle_alpha   90.00
_cell.angle_beta   90.00
_cell.angle_gamma   90.00
#
_symmetry.space_group_name_H-M   'P 1'
#
loop_
_entity.id
_entity.type
_entity.pdbx_description
1 polymer ?
#
loop_
_entity_poly.entity_id
_entity_poly.type
_entity_poly.pdbx_seq_one_letter_code
_entity_poly.pdbx_strand_id
1 'polypeptide(L)'
;MEVPPLREEMAAAGVMAEGFTLHLNGVPLSLPPPEGEPVVLLDRGRIVSSLRDRLASMEFAEGTNVRIDFGTKVKSVDVVHRTVTVLRGVGSTHQEEELIEYDLLIGSDGVRSRVREAMNSQLPPGQTAKAAWFACHVGSSFLPTKSGIEVHSLIN
;
A
#
# COMPACT_ATOMS: atom_id res chain seq x y z
N MET A 1 15.45 -23.83 -7.79
CA MET A 1 14.93 -23.68 -6.41
C MET A 1 13.57 -23.04 -6.54
N GLU A 2 12.55 -23.65 -5.96
CA GLU A 2 11.19 -23.10 -5.97
C GLU A 2 11.15 -21.89 -5.03
N VAL A 3 10.68 -20.74 -5.50
CA VAL A 3 10.56 -19.53 -4.67
C VAL A 3 9.33 -19.72 -3.79
N PRO A 4 9.45 -19.77 -2.45
CA PRO A 4 8.30 -19.99 -1.59
C PRO A 4 7.21 -18.92 -1.84
N PRO A 5 5.92 -19.27 -1.69
CA PRO A 5 4.84 -18.30 -1.71
C PRO A 5 5.13 -17.13 -0.77
N LEU A 6 4.84 -15.90 -1.20
CA LEU A 6 5.15 -14.69 -0.43
C LEU A 6 4.58 -14.74 0.99
N ARG A 7 3.41 -15.35 1.17
CA ARG A 7 2.79 -15.54 2.49
C ARG A 7 3.68 -16.34 3.44
N GLU A 8 4.31 -17.40 2.96
CA GLU A 8 5.17 -18.29 3.76
C GLU A 8 6.51 -17.62 4.08
N GLU A 9 7.09 -16.94 3.10
CA GLU A 9 8.31 -16.13 3.29
C GLU A 9 8.09 -15.05 4.36
N MET A 10 6.97 -14.34 4.29
CA MET A 10 6.64 -13.30 5.27
C MET A 10 6.34 -13.91 6.64
N ALA A 11 5.57 -15.01 6.71
CA ALA A 11 5.30 -15.69 7.98
C ALA A 11 6.59 -16.17 8.66
N ALA A 12 7.55 -16.72 7.91
CA ALA A 12 8.83 -17.19 8.42
C ALA A 12 9.75 -16.05 8.90
N ALA A 13 9.62 -14.86 8.31
CA ALA A 13 10.44 -13.70 8.68
C ALA A 13 9.92 -12.94 9.92
N GLY A 14 8.69 -13.25 10.37
CA GLY A 14 8.02 -12.56 11.47
C GLY A 14 8.12 -13.26 12.82
N VAL A 15 7.53 -12.62 13.83
CA VAL A 15 7.39 -13.16 15.18
C VAL A 15 5.92 -13.46 15.44
N MET A 16 5.61 -14.69 15.82
CA MET A 16 4.26 -15.08 16.19
C MET A 16 3.82 -14.33 17.44
N ALA A 17 2.67 -13.66 17.39
CA ALA A 17 2.05 -13.07 18.56
C ALA A 17 1.30 -14.17 19.33
N GLU A 18 1.86 -14.58 20.46
CA GLU A 18 1.31 -15.62 21.33
C GLU A 18 0.23 -15.09 22.29
N GLY A 19 -0.12 -13.82 22.19
CA GLY A 19 -1.10 -13.16 23.06
C GLY A 19 -0.94 -11.64 23.03
N PHE A 20 -1.80 -10.97 23.79
CA PHE A 20 -1.81 -9.51 23.91
C PHE A 20 -1.72 -9.11 25.38
N THR A 21 -0.94 -8.08 25.69
CA THR A 21 -0.95 -7.49 27.04
C THR A 21 -1.71 -6.17 26.99
N LEU A 22 -2.84 -6.13 27.68
CA LEU A 22 -3.65 -4.93 27.86
C LEU A 22 -3.22 -4.24 29.16
N HIS A 23 -2.77 -2.98 29.08
CA HIS A 23 -2.45 -2.19 30.27
C HIS A 23 -3.69 -1.37 30.69
N LEU A 24 -4.36 -1.79 31.78
CA LEU A 24 -5.52 -1.09 32.35
C LEU A 24 -5.13 -0.47 33.68
N ASN A 25 -5.15 0.86 33.78
CA ASN A 25 -4.79 1.60 35.00
C ASN A 25 -3.42 1.18 35.59
N GLY A 26 -2.45 0.87 34.73
CA GLY A 26 -1.12 0.40 35.15
C GLY A 26 -1.02 -1.09 35.49
N VAL A 27 -2.14 -1.83 35.48
CA VAL A 27 -2.16 -3.28 35.69
C VAL A 27 -2.09 -3.99 34.33
N PRO A 28 -1.08 -4.85 34.09
CA PRO A 28 -1.03 -5.67 32.88
C PRO A 28 -2.01 -6.84 32.97
N LEU A 29 -2.88 -6.98 31.97
CA LEU A 29 -3.75 -8.13 31.76
C LEU A 29 -3.31 -8.84 30.49
N SER A 30 -2.80 -10.07 30.62
CA SER A 30 -2.44 -10.91 29.47
C SER A 30 -3.67 -11.64 28.94
N LEU A 31 -3.91 -11.51 27.65
CA LEU A 31 -4.98 -12.18 26.91
C LEU A 31 -4.35 -13.20 25.95
N PRO A 32 -4.97 -14.38 25.78
CA PRO A 32 -4.53 -15.34 24.77
C PRO A 32 -4.68 -14.74 23.36
N PRO A 33 -4.02 -15.33 22.35
CA PRO A 33 -4.23 -14.91 20.98
C PRO A 33 -5.68 -15.21 20.58
N PRO A 34 -6.31 -14.39 19.73
CA PRO A 34 -7.66 -14.66 19.24
C PRO A 34 -7.68 -16.02 18.53
N GLU A 35 -8.77 -16.76 18.72
CA GLU A 35 -8.99 -18.02 18.01
C GLU A 35 -9.06 -17.77 16.49
N GLY A 36 -8.35 -18.58 15.71
CA GLY A 36 -8.34 -18.46 14.24
C GLY A 36 -6.93 -18.38 13.66
N GLU A 37 -6.74 -17.48 12.69
CA GLU A 37 -5.46 -17.36 12.00
C GLU A 37 -4.36 -16.76 12.91
N PRO A 38 -3.13 -17.29 12.84
CA PRO A 38 -2.03 -16.77 13.63
C PRO A 38 -1.71 -15.31 13.29
N VAL A 39 -1.57 -14.49 14.33
CA VAL A 39 -1.12 -13.11 14.19
C VAL A 39 0.40 -13.10 14.14
N VAL A 40 0.96 -12.59 13.04
CA VAL A 40 2.41 -12.46 12.84
C VAL A 40 2.79 -11.00 12.91
N LEU A 41 3.71 -10.66 13.82
CA LEU A 41 4.33 -9.35 13.89
C LEU A 41 5.46 -9.28 12.88
N LEU A 42 5.37 -8.32 11.97
CA LEU A 42 6.34 -8.13 10.89
C LEU A 42 6.89 -6.71 10.92
N ASP A 43 8.21 -6.60 10.68
CA ASP A 43 8.83 -5.31 10.46
C ASP A 43 8.44 -4.78 9.07
N ARG A 44 7.96 -3.53 9.03
CA ARG A 44 7.53 -2.89 7.79
C ARG A 44 8.69 -2.72 6.80
N GLY A 45 9.89 -2.42 7.30
CA GLY A 45 11.09 -2.29 6.47
C GLY A 45 11.40 -3.59 5.74
N ARG A 46 11.36 -4.71 6.47
CA ARG A 46 11.56 -6.06 5.92
C ARG A 46 10.53 -6.44 4.86
N ILE A 47 9.23 -6.19 5.10
CA ILE A 47 8.19 -6.47 4.10
C ILE A 47 8.51 -5.72 2.80
N VAL A 48 8.83 -4.42 2.91
CA VAL A 48 9.10 -3.58 1.74
C VAL A 48 10.37 -4.04 1.00
N SER A 49 11.45 -4.39 1.71
CA SER A 49 12.66 -4.89 1.06
C SER A 49 12.43 -6.23 0.37
N SER A 50 11.74 -7.18 1.02
CA SER A 50 11.44 -8.49 0.40
C SER A 50 10.57 -8.35 -0.85
N LEU A 51 9.54 -7.50 -0.81
CA LEU A 51 8.71 -7.23 -1.99
C LEU A 51 9.52 -6.63 -3.15
N ARG A 52 10.43 -5.69 -2.85
CA ARG A 52 11.32 -5.08 -3.84
C ARG A 52 12.25 -6.12 -4.45
N ASP A 53 12.91 -6.92 -3.62
CA ASP A 53 13.90 -7.91 -4.06
C ASP A 53 13.23 -9.03 -4.88
N ARG A 54 11.99 -9.38 -4.51
CA ARG A 54 11.15 -10.28 -5.31
C ARG A 54 10.80 -9.68 -6.67
N LEU A 55 10.37 -8.42 -6.73
CA LEU A 55 10.09 -7.78 -8.03
C LEU A 55 11.34 -7.74 -8.92
N ALA A 56 12.51 -7.50 -8.33
CA ALA A 56 13.78 -7.48 -9.06
C ALA A 56 14.23 -8.85 -9.57
N SER A 57 13.75 -9.94 -8.97
CA SER A 57 14.10 -11.33 -9.33
C SER A 57 13.01 -12.05 -10.13
N MET A 58 11.87 -11.41 -10.37
CA MET A 58 10.78 -11.98 -11.16
C MET A 58 11.14 -12.02 -12.65
N GLU A 59 10.87 -13.17 -13.27
CA GLU A 59 10.85 -13.28 -14.73
C GLU A 59 9.50 -12.74 -15.24
N PHE A 60 9.57 -11.76 -16.13
CA PHE A 60 8.39 -11.20 -16.77
C PHE A 60 8.19 -11.78 -18.16
N ALA A 61 6.94 -11.79 -18.64
CA ALA A 61 6.65 -12.22 -20.01
C ALA A 61 7.40 -11.37 -21.03
N GLU A 62 7.73 -11.97 -22.18
CA GLU A 62 8.45 -11.27 -23.26
C GLU A 62 7.74 -9.95 -23.64
N GLY A 63 8.52 -8.89 -23.79
CA GLY A 63 8.00 -7.54 -24.06
C GLY A 63 7.51 -6.77 -22.83
N THR A 64 7.53 -7.37 -21.64
CA THR A 64 7.17 -6.69 -20.38
C THR A 64 8.40 -5.98 -19.79
N ASN A 65 8.31 -4.67 -19.60
CA ASN A 65 9.34 -3.88 -18.93
C ASN A 65 8.79 -3.33 -17.61
N VAL A 66 9.37 -3.76 -16.49
CA VAL A 66 9.01 -3.30 -15.14
C VAL A 66 10.19 -2.54 -14.56
N ARG A 67 9.93 -1.30 -14.12
CA ARG A 67 10.93 -0.42 -13.50
C ARG A 67 10.39 0.18 -12.22
N ILE A 68 11.25 0.30 -11.21
CA ILE A 68 10.99 1.10 -10.01
C ILE A 68 11.86 2.34 -10.06
N ASP A 69 11.22 3.51 -10.07
CA ASP A 69 11.92 4.80 -10.02
C ASP A 69 11.92 5.36 -8.59
N PHE A 70 13.04 5.18 -7.89
CA PHE A 70 13.25 5.81 -6.57
C PHE A 70 13.51 7.31 -6.70
N GLY A 71 13.30 8.05 -5.61
CA GLY A 71 13.50 9.51 -5.59
C GLY A 71 12.51 10.27 -6.48
N THR A 72 11.38 9.65 -6.83
CA THR A 72 10.33 10.24 -7.65
C THR A 72 9.09 10.52 -6.79
N LYS A 73 8.53 11.72 -6.89
CA LYS A 73 7.33 12.13 -6.15
C LYS A 73 6.26 12.63 -7.10
N VAL A 74 5.04 12.12 -6.96
CA VAL A 74 3.87 12.64 -7.68
C VAL A 74 3.56 14.05 -7.16
N LYS A 75 3.61 15.04 -8.07
CA LYS A 75 3.32 16.45 -7.79
C LYS A 75 1.84 16.74 -8.03
N SER A 76 1.32 16.33 -9.19
CA SER A 76 -0.07 16.51 -9.60
C SER A 76 -0.52 15.38 -10.52
N VAL A 77 -1.83 15.14 -10.56
CA VAL A 77 -2.46 14.14 -11.42
C VAL A 77 -3.61 14.82 -12.15
N ASP A 78 -3.67 14.61 -13.47
CA ASP A 78 -4.80 14.93 -14.31
C ASP A 78 -5.44 13.62 -14.78
N VAL A 79 -6.60 13.29 -14.21
CA VAL A 79 -7.31 12.05 -14.55
C VAL A 79 -8.12 12.17 -15.82
N VAL A 80 -8.43 13.39 -16.25
CA VAL A 80 -9.22 13.68 -17.45
C VAL A 80 -8.34 13.53 -18.69
N HIS A 81 -7.17 14.17 -18.67
CA HIS A 81 -6.20 14.13 -19.77
C HIS A 81 -5.19 12.97 -19.66
N ARG A 82 -5.29 12.17 -18.59
CA ARG A 82 -4.43 11.01 -18.31
C ARG A 82 -2.94 11.31 -18.26
N THR A 83 -2.61 12.34 -17.50
CA THR A 83 -1.22 12.73 -17.27
C THR A 83 -0.89 12.82 -15.79
N VAL A 84 0.36 12.51 -15.45
CA VAL A 84 0.89 12.68 -14.10
C VAL A 84 2.16 13.51 -14.18
N THR A 85 2.22 14.55 -13.35
CA THR A 85 3.45 15.33 -13.18
C THR A 85 4.22 14.74 -12.01
N VAL A 86 5.45 14.33 -12.27
CA VAL A 86 6.36 13.81 -11.25
C VAL A 86 7.55 14.74 -11.08
N LEU A 87 8.06 14.78 -9.85
CA LEU A 87 9.30 15.43 -9.50
C LEU A 87 10.35 14.34 -9.28
N ARG A 88 11.38 14.30 -10.12
CA ARG A 88 12.53 13.39 -9.98
C ARG A 88 13.64 14.03 -9.16
N GLY A 89 14.50 13.21 -8.56
CA GLY A 89 15.63 13.67 -7.76
C GLY A 89 15.22 14.21 -6.39
N VAL A 90 14.11 13.75 -5.83
CA VAL A 90 13.71 14.15 -4.48
C VAL A 90 14.78 13.70 -3.48
N GLY A 91 15.40 14.67 -2.81
CA GLY A 91 16.54 14.44 -1.92
C GLY A 91 17.91 14.72 -2.56
N SER A 92 17.96 15.06 -3.85
CA SER A 92 19.16 15.59 -4.51
C SER A 92 19.08 17.11 -4.73
N THR A 93 20.23 17.71 -5.04
CA THR A 93 20.39 19.14 -5.38
C THR A 93 19.77 19.51 -6.73
N HIS A 94 19.62 18.53 -7.62
CA HIS A 94 18.95 18.69 -8.90
C HIS A 94 17.61 17.96 -8.85
N GLN A 95 16.53 18.71 -9.06
CA GLN A 95 15.18 18.19 -9.16
C GLN A 95 14.58 18.65 -10.47
N GLU A 96 13.92 17.73 -11.17
CA GLU A 96 13.34 17.96 -12.48
C GLU A 96 11.87 17.54 -12.48
N GLU A 97 11.03 18.35 -13.09
CA GLU A 97 9.62 18.04 -13.30
C GLU A 97 9.43 17.41 -14.66
N GLU A 98 8.74 16.27 -14.67
CA GLU A 98 8.42 15.53 -15.88
C GLU A 98 6.91 15.28 -15.93
N LEU A 99 6.32 15.45 -17.12
CA LEU A 99 4.95 15.07 -17.41
C LEU A 99 4.93 13.71 -18.09
N ILE A 100 4.18 12.76 -17.54
CA ILE A 100 4.08 11.38 -18.03
C ILE A 100 2.63 11.10 -18.40
N GLU A 101 2.39 10.62 -19.62
CA GLU A 101 1.09 10.11 -20.06
C GLU A 101 0.91 8.66 -19.61
N TYR A 102 -0.33 8.27 -19.32
CA TYR A 102 -0.63 6.90 -18.88
C TYR A 102 -1.92 6.34 -19.49
N ASP A 103 -1.96 5.02 -19.68
CA ASP A 103 -3.19 4.29 -20.01
C ASP A 103 -3.98 3.87 -18.77
N LEU A 104 -3.25 3.54 -17.69
CA LEU A 104 -3.77 3.13 -16.40
C LEU A 104 -2.88 3.69 -15.29
N LEU A 105 -3.50 4.37 -14.32
CA LEU A 105 -2.80 4.88 -13.13
C LEU A 105 -3.30 4.16 -11.87
N ILE A 106 -2.39 3.55 -11.12
CA ILE A 106 -2.71 2.88 -9.84
C ILE A 106 -2.13 3.72 -8.70
N GLY A 107 -3.00 4.29 -7.88
CA GLY A 107 -2.65 5.05 -6.68
C GLY A 107 -2.42 4.16 -5.48
N SER A 108 -1.14 4.00 -5.10
CA SER A 108 -0.68 3.31 -3.88
C SER A 108 0.20 4.22 -3.01
N ASP A 109 -0.07 5.52 -3.03
CA ASP A 109 0.70 6.60 -2.38
C ASP A 109 0.21 6.96 -0.96
N GLY A 110 -0.62 6.10 -0.36
CA GLY A 110 -0.96 6.12 1.06
C GLY A 110 -2.05 7.11 1.47
N VAL A 111 -2.07 7.48 2.75
CA VAL A 111 -3.16 8.27 3.36
C VAL A 111 -3.32 9.65 2.72
N ARG A 112 -2.24 10.27 2.24
CA ARG A 112 -2.26 11.60 1.59
C ARG A 112 -2.15 11.48 0.06
N SER A 113 -2.90 10.54 -0.51
CA SER A 113 -2.85 10.20 -1.92
C SER A 113 -3.24 11.37 -2.83
N ARG A 114 -2.35 11.72 -3.77
CA ARG A 114 -2.58 12.69 -4.85
C ARG A 114 -3.49 12.11 -5.94
N VAL A 115 -3.38 10.82 -6.19
CA VAL A 115 -4.24 10.12 -7.15
C VAL A 115 -5.69 10.16 -6.67
N ARG A 116 -5.94 9.84 -5.39
CA ARG A 116 -7.28 9.91 -4.80
C ARG A 116 -7.82 11.35 -4.78
N GLU A 117 -6.99 12.32 -4.43
CA GLU A 117 -7.36 13.75 -4.44
C GLU A 117 -7.82 14.20 -5.83
N ALA A 118 -7.09 13.83 -6.89
CA ALA A 118 -7.45 14.15 -8.26
C ALA A 118 -8.74 13.45 -8.71
N MET A 119 -8.88 12.15 -8.41
CA MET A 119 -10.10 11.41 -8.73
C MET A 119 -11.35 12.05 -8.09
N ASN A 120 -11.27 12.42 -6.82
CA ASN A 120 -12.39 13.01 -6.09
C ASN A 120 -12.73 14.44 -6.52
N SER A 121 -11.76 15.19 -7.05
CA SER A 121 -11.95 16.60 -7.41
C SER A 121 -12.29 16.82 -8.89
N GLN A 122 -11.85 15.92 -9.78
CA GLN A 122 -11.97 16.09 -11.23
C GLN A 122 -13.06 15.20 -11.85
N LEU A 123 -13.47 14.13 -11.15
CA LEU A 123 -14.52 13.23 -11.65
C LEU A 123 -15.87 13.55 -10.98
N PRO A 124 -16.98 13.51 -11.74
CA PRO A 124 -18.32 13.52 -11.16
C PRO A 124 -18.52 12.37 -10.16
N PRO A 125 -19.35 12.54 -9.11
CA PRO A 125 -19.68 11.46 -8.19
C PRO A 125 -20.20 10.23 -8.93
N GLY A 126 -19.60 9.06 -8.68
CA GLY A 126 -20.02 7.78 -9.26
C GLY A 126 -19.36 7.40 -10.59
N GLN A 127 -18.49 8.23 -11.17
CA GLN A 127 -17.67 7.83 -12.32
C GLN A 127 -16.35 7.18 -11.88
N THR A 128 -16.03 6.03 -12.47
CA THR A 128 -14.71 5.40 -12.38
C THR A 128 -13.86 5.82 -13.58
N ALA A 129 -12.76 6.53 -13.36
CA ALA A 129 -11.75 6.73 -14.39
C ALA A 129 -10.93 5.45 -14.62
N LYS A 130 -10.08 5.42 -15.67
CA LYS A 130 -8.96 4.45 -15.78
C LYS A 130 -7.85 4.75 -14.77
N ALA A 131 -8.24 5.11 -13.56
CA ALA A 131 -7.40 5.29 -12.41
C ALA A 131 -8.05 4.53 -11.26
N ALA A 132 -7.27 3.71 -10.57
CA ALA A 132 -7.72 2.99 -9.39
C ALA A 132 -6.89 3.47 -8.20
N TRP A 133 -7.53 3.69 -7.07
CA TRP A 133 -6.84 3.96 -5.81
C TRP A 133 -7.14 2.83 -4.83
N PHE A 134 -6.10 2.31 -4.20
CA PHE A 134 -6.22 1.31 -3.16
C PHE A 134 -6.01 1.93 -1.79
N ALA A 135 -7.05 1.85 -0.95
CA ALA A 135 -6.97 2.16 0.46
C ALA A 135 -6.20 1.04 1.18
N CYS A 136 -4.87 1.08 1.18
CA CYS A 136 -4.12 0.19 2.08
C CYS A 136 -4.28 0.73 3.51
N HIS A 137 -5.27 0.20 4.24
CA HIS A 137 -5.38 0.38 5.68
C HIS A 137 -4.30 -0.49 6.33
N VAL A 138 -3.11 0.08 6.56
CA VAL A 138 -2.18 -0.49 7.54
C VAL A 138 -2.74 -0.10 8.90
N GLY A 139 -3.62 -0.95 9.44
CA GLY A 139 -4.32 -0.70 10.69
C GLY A 139 -3.34 -0.49 11.85
N SER A 140 -3.28 0.72 12.38
CA SER A 140 -3.03 0.89 13.81
C SER A 140 -4.40 0.80 14.50
N SER A 141 -4.82 -0.40 14.87
CA SER A 141 -6.07 -0.60 15.60
C SER A 141 -5.89 -0.13 17.05
N PHE A 142 -6.33 1.10 17.36
CA PHE A 142 -6.73 1.46 18.70
C PHE A 142 -7.95 2.41 18.67
N LEU A 143 -9.01 1.94 19.35
CA LEU A 143 -10.21 2.61 19.86
C LEU A 143 -11.53 2.52 19.07
N PRO A 144 -12.67 2.47 19.81
CA PRO A 144 -13.77 1.55 19.57
C PRO A 144 -14.87 2.14 18.68
N THR A 145 -15.59 1.23 18.05
CA THR A 145 -16.82 1.47 17.29
C THR A 145 -17.85 2.24 18.10
N LYS A 146 -18.32 3.37 17.55
CA LYS A 146 -19.75 3.72 17.54
C LYS A 146 -20.11 4.39 16.22
N SER A 147 -21.26 3.98 15.69
CA SER A 147 -21.91 4.38 14.44
C SER A 147 -21.29 3.79 13.17
N GLY A 148 -22.13 3.01 12.48
CA GLY A 148 -21.74 2.06 11.46
C GLY A 148 -21.49 2.66 10.10
N ILE A 149 -20.65 1.97 9.34
CA ILE A 149 -20.66 1.94 7.88
C ILE A 149 -20.31 0.50 7.51
N GLU A 150 -21.28 -0.25 7.00
CA GLU A 150 -21.02 -1.47 6.26
C GLU A 150 -20.37 -1.08 4.92
N VAL A 151 -19.23 -1.68 4.59
CA VAL A 151 -18.66 -1.60 3.24
C VAL A 151 -18.63 -3.02 2.67
N HIS A 152 -19.64 -3.35 1.89
CA HIS A 152 -19.60 -4.49 0.98
C HIS A 152 -18.63 -4.16 -0.17
N SER A 153 -17.54 -4.92 -0.27
CA SER A 153 -16.78 -5.04 -1.50
C SER A 153 -17.18 -6.38 -2.14
N LEU A 154 -18.18 -6.35 -3.01
CA LEU A 154 -18.42 -7.40 -3.99
C LEU A 154 -17.57 -7.08 -5.21
N ILE A 155 -16.58 -7.94 -5.48
CA ILE A 155 -15.95 -8.05 -6.79
C ILE A 155 -16.66 -9.20 -7.49
N ASN A 156 -17.38 -8.88 -8.57
CA ASN A 156 -17.66 -9.78 -9.69
C ASN A 156 -17.09 -9.13 -10.94
#